data_AF-A0A835ER94-F1
#
_entry.id   AF-A0A835ER94-F1
#
_cell.length_a   1.000
_cell.length_b   1.000
_cell.length_c   1.000
_cell.angle_alpha   90.00
_cell.angle_beta   90.00
_cell.angle_gamma   90.00
#
_symmetry.space_group_name_H-M   'P 1'
#
loop_
_entity.id
_entity.type
_entity.pdbx_description
1 polymer ?
#
loop_
_entity_poly.entity_id
_entity_poly.type
_entity_poly.pdbx_seq_one_letter_code
_entity_poly.pdbx_strand_id
1 'polypeptide(L)' 'MIVLLVVASFLLLFFVGNYALYVYAQKTLPPKKKKPVSKKKLKREKLKQGVSAPGE' A
#
# COMPACT_ATOMS: atom_id res chain seq x y z
N MET A 1 -29.98 26.82 5.47
CA MET A 1 -28.82 27.01 4.57
C MET A 1 -27.49 26.93 5.31
N ILE A 2 -27.24 27.77 6.32
CA ILE A 2 -25.94 27.80 7.06
C ILE A 2 -25.60 26.46 7.72
N VAL A 3 -26.57 25.82 8.39
CA VAL A 3 -26.36 24.53 9.07
C VAL A 3 -25.87 23.46 8.10
N LEU A 4 -26.45 23.39 6.90
CA LEU A 4 -26.07 22.40 5.89
C LEU A 4 -24.63 22.62 5.40
N LEU A 5 -24.23 23.88 5.21
CA LEU A 5 -22.86 24.23 4.82
C LEU A 5 -21.85 23.91 5.93
N VAL A 6 -22.20 24.16 7.19
CA VAL A 6 -21.35 23.84 8.34
C VAL A 6 -21.16 22.32 8.47
N VAL A 7 -22.24 21.55 8.38
CA VAL A 7 -22.15 20.08 8.44
C VAL A 7 -21.37 19.52 7.26
N ALA A 8 -21.63 20.00 6.03
CA ALA A 8 -20.92 19.54 4.84
C ALA A 8 -19.41 19.82 4.90
N SER A 9 -19.03 21.03 5.31
CA SER A 9 -17.62 21.42 5.46
C SER A 9 -16.92 20.65 6.58
N PHE A 10 -17.60 20.44 7.70
CA PHE A 10 -17.07 19.66 8.82
C PHE A 10 -16.82 18.20 8.42
N LEU A 11 -17.77 17.59 7.70
CA LEU A 11 -17.61 16.24 7.17
C LEU A 11 -16.44 16.17 6.19
N LEU A 12 -16.34 17.09 5.23
CA LEU A 12 -15.23 17.15 4.28
C LEU A 12 -13.87 17.23 4.99
N LEU A 13 -13.76 18.12 5.99
CA LEU A 13 -12.53 18.27 6.77
C LEU A 13 -12.18 16.98 7.51
N PHE A 14 -13.18 16.31 8.10
CA PHE A 14 -12.99 15.05 8.80
C PHE A 14 -12.51 13.93 7.85
N PHE A 15 -13.13 13.78 6.68
CA PHE A 15 -12.72 12.80 5.68
C PHE A 15 -11.32 13.05 5.16
N VAL A 16 -10.99 14.31 4.84
CA VAL A 16 -9.65 14.68 4.35
C VAL A 16 -8.60 14.42 5.43
N GLY A 17 -8.85 14.84 6.67
CA GLY A 17 -7.94 14.61 7.80
C GLY A 17 -7.70 13.13 8.06
N ASN A 18 -8.77 12.32 8.03
CA ASN A 18 -8.67 10.88 8.25
C ASN A 18 -7.91 10.18 7.11
N TYR A 19 -8.21 10.56 5.87
CA TYR A 19 -7.52 10.02 4.69
C TYR A 19 -6.03 10.39 4.70
N ALA A 20 -5.70 11.64 5.01
CA ALA A 20 -4.31 12.08 5.12
C ALA A 20 -3.56 11.30 6.22
N LEU A 21 -4.19 11.08 7.38
CA LEU A 21 -3.61 10.29 8.46
C LEU A 21 -3.42 8.83 8.06
N TYR A 22 -4.38 8.23 7.37
CA TYR A 22 -4.27 6.87 6.85
C TYR A 22 -3.12 6.72 5.85
N VAL A 23 -2.99 7.66 4.92
CA VAL A 23 -1.89 7.66 3.94
C VAL A 23 -0.56 7.90 4.62
N TYR A 24 -0.50 8.81 5.60
CA TYR A 24 0.71 9.04 6.40
C TYR A 24 1.12 7.77 7.14
N ALA A 25 0.17 7.10 7.79
CA ALA A 25 0.40 5.83 8.45
C ALA A 25 0.91 4.79 7.45
N GLN A 26 0.31 4.66 6.26
CA GLN A 26 0.81 3.73 5.23
C GLN A 26 2.24 4.03 4.77
N LYS A 27 2.61 5.31 4.65
CA LYS A 27 3.96 5.72 4.25
C LYS A 27 4.99 5.45 5.34
N THR A 28 4.62 5.62 6.61
CA THR A 28 5.48 5.40 7.77
C THR A 28 5.48 3.93 8.21
N LEU A 29 4.44 3.17 7.87
CA LEU A 29 4.37 1.75 8.10
C LEU A 29 5.51 1.08 7.32
N PRO A 30 6.35 0.28 7.99
CA PRO A 30 7.41 -0.43 7.30
C PRO A 30 6.77 -1.28 6.19
N PRO A 31 7.40 -1.37 5.00
CA PRO A 31 6.87 -2.16 3.90
C PRO A 31 6.56 -3.53 4.47
N LYS A 32 5.29 -3.96 4.39
CA LYS A 32 4.85 -5.29 4.85
C LYS A 32 5.89 -6.26 4.31
N LYS A 33 6.78 -6.76 5.17
CA LYS A 33 7.83 -7.69 4.76
C LYS A 33 7.07 -8.84 4.13
N LYS A 34 7.06 -8.93 2.80
CA LYS A 34 6.60 -10.14 2.12
C LYS A 34 7.36 -11.24 2.81
N LYS A 35 6.64 -12.22 3.39
CA LYS A 35 7.27 -13.33 4.13
C LYS A 35 8.48 -13.76 3.30
N PRO A 36 9.72 -13.70 3.83
CA PRO A 36 10.90 -13.92 3.04
C PRO A 36 10.73 -15.27 2.35
N VAL A 37 10.54 -15.21 1.05
CA VAL A 37 10.27 -16.41 0.26
C VAL A 37 11.60 -17.12 0.24
N SER A 38 11.67 -18.30 0.85
CA SER A 38 12.95 -19.01 0.98
C SER A 38 13.61 -19.11 -0.41
N LYS A 39 14.94 -18.99 -0.46
CA LYS A 39 15.71 -19.02 -1.73
C LYS A 39 15.33 -20.23 -2.60
N LYS A 40 14.94 -21.35 -1.97
CA LYS A 40 14.45 -22.57 -2.64
C LYS A 40 13.12 -22.34 -3.38
N LYS A 41 12.17 -21.63 -2.76
CA LYS A 41 10.89 -21.29 -3.41
C LYS A 41 11.06 -20.23 -4.51
N LEU A 42 11.94 -19.24 -4.32
CA LEU A 42 12.27 -18.26 -5.36
C LEU A 42 12.90 -18.93 -6.59
N LYS A 43 13.85 -19.86 -6.39
CA LYS A 43 14.47 -20.64 -7.49
C LYS A 43 13.43 -21.51 -8.20
N ARG A 44 12.50 -22.13 -7.46
CA ARG A 44 11.42 -22.94 -8.04
C ARG A 44 10.44 -22.10 -8.86
N GLU A 45 10.08 -20.90 -8.41
CA GLU A 45 9.21 -20.00 -9.18
C GLU A 45 9.92 -19.44 -10.41
N LYS A 46 11.20 -19.06 -10.31
CA LYS A 46 12.02 -18.64 -11.47
C LYS A 46 12.16 -19.74 -12.52
N LEU A 47 12.39 -20.99 -12.09
CA LEU A 47 12.45 -22.15 -12.99
C LEU A 47 11.10 -22.44 -13.66
N LYS A 48 9.97 -22.24 -12.95
CA LYS A 48 8.62 -22.39 -13.52
C LYS A 48 8.25 -21.29 -14.49
N GLN A 49 8.75 -20.07 -14.29
CA GLN A 49 8.52 -18.94 -15.18
C GLN A 49 9.39 -18.97 -16.44
N GLY A 50 10.30 -19.95 -16.58
CA GLY A 50 11.14 -20.08 -17.78
C GLY A 50 12.06 -18.88 -18.02
N VAL A 51 12.30 -18.06 -16.99
CA VAL A 51 13.24 -16.92 -17.08
C VAL A 51 14.64 -17.51 -17.10
N SER A 52 15.21 -17.68 -18.30
CA SER A 52 16.64 -17.90 -18.45
C SER A 52 17.36 -16.76 -17.74
N ALA A 53 18.45 -17.08 -17.05
CA ALA A 53 19.27 -16.07 -16.42
C ALA A 53 19.64 -15.01 -17.49
N PRO A 54 19.57 -13.70 -17.21
CA PRO A 54 20.06 -12.70 -18.13
C PRO A 54 21.59 -12.89 -18.20
N GLY A 55 22.05 -13.56 -19.25
CA GLY A 55 23.44 -13.97 -19.41
C GLY A 55 23.63 -15.21 -20.28
N GLU A 56 23.05 -15.20 -21.48
CA GLU A 56 23.62 -15.70 -22.73
C GLU A 56 23.29 -14.69 -23.83
#